data_AF-A0A1S8WLQ5-F1
#
_entry.id   AF-A0A1S8WLQ5-F1
#
_cell.length_a   1.000
_cell.length_b   1.000
_cell.length_c   1.000
_cell.angle_alpha   90.00
_cell.angle_beta   90.00
_cell.angle_gamma   90.00
#
_symmetry.space_group_name_H-M   'P 1'
#
loop_
_entity.id
_entity.type
_entity.pdbx_description
1 polymer ?
#
loop_
_entity_poly.entity_id
_entity_poly.type
_entity_poly.pdbx_seq_one_letter_code
_entity_poly.pdbx_strand_id
1 'polypeptide(L)'
;LGDHIHTNMRDLYTHLRSSNYYVEVLTNPFTCFDARNYGTLLLVDPEEEFLPQEIEKLFIDVTTLGLSLLTFADWYNTSVINALRFFDTNT
;
A
#
# COMPACT_ATOMS: atom_id res chain seq x y z
N LEU A 1 -12.92 0.11 7.81
CA LEU A 1 -11.45 0.32 7.87
C LEU A 1 -10.94 -0.21 9.20
N GLY A 2 -10.67 -1.52 9.24
CA GLY A 2 -10.05 -2.21 10.36
C GLY A 2 -8.60 -2.61 10.07
N ASP A 3 -8.09 -2.17 8.93
CA ASP A 3 -6.87 -2.64 8.30
C ASP A 3 -5.69 -1.79 8.72
N HIS A 4 -5.00 -2.23 9.77
CA HIS A 4 -3.92 -1.47 10.40
C HIS A 4 -2.95 -2.36 11.17
N ILE A 5 -1.69 -1.92 11.32
CA ILE A 5 -0.67 -2.60 12.14
C ILE A 5 -1.02 -2.72 13.62
N HIS A 6 -2.06 -2.01 14.08
CA HIS A 6 -2.51 -2.02 15.47
C HIS A 6 -3.76 -2.90 15.68
N THR A 7 -4.31 -3.44 14.60
CA THR A 7 -5.54 -4.24 14.57
C THR A 7 -5.27 -5.57 13.86
N ASN A 8 -5.80 -5.77 12.66
CA ASN A 8 -5.74 -7.04 11.92
C ASN A 8 -4.36 -7.37 11.32
N MET A 9 -3.44 -6.40 11.21
CA MET A 9 -2.06 -6.61 10.75
C MET A 9 -1.04 -6.64 11.90
N ARG A 10 -1.49 -6.75 13.15
CA ARG A 10 -0.62 -6.75 14.33
C ARG A 10 0.40 -7.89 14.34
N ASP A 11 0.00 -9.08 13.90
CA ASP A 11 0.89 -10.24 13.88
C ASP A 11 2.01 -10.07 12.85
N LEU A 12 1.69 -9.53 11.67
CA LEU A 12 2.68 -9.15 10.65
C LEU A 12 3.68 -8.13 11.21
N TYR A 13 3.19 -7.05 11.82
CA TYR A 13 4.05 -6.04 12.44
C TYR A 13 4.97 -6.64 13.50
N THR A 14 4.41 -7.47 14.40
CA THR A 14 5.17 -8.09 15.49
C THR A 14 6.25 -9.04 14.95
N HIS A 15 5.95 -9.81 13.90
CA HIS A 15 6.90 -10.71 13.24
C HIS A 15 8.05 -9.96 12.57
N LEU A 16 7.77 -8.85 11.88
CA LEU A 16 8.80 -8.01 11.28
C LEU A 16 9.71 -7.37 12.34
N ARG A 17 9.11 -6.86 13.43
CA ARG A 17 9.86 -6.25 14.53
C ARG A 17 10.71 -7.29 15.29
N SER A 18 10.21 -8.50 15.51
CA SER A 18 10.98 -9.58 16.14
C SER A 18 12.14 -10.06 15.26
N SER A 19 12.05 -9.84 13.95
CA SER A 19 13.12 -10.12 12.98
C SER A 19 14.09 -8.94 12.76
N ASN A 20 14.06 -7.92 13.62
CA ASN A 20 14.90 -6.72 13.59
C ASN A 20 14.69 -5.77 12.39
N TYR A 21 13.56 -5.84 11.70
CA TYR A 21 13.23 -4.84 10.68
C TYR A 21 12.75 -3.53 11.33
N TYR A 22 13.21 -2.40 10.80
CA TYR A 22 12.55 -1.11 11.02
C TYR A 22 11.28 -1.06 10.18
N VAL A 23 10.14 -0.73 10.82
CA VAL A 23 8.83 -0.70 10.17
C VAL A 23 8.21 0.66 10.44
N GLU A 24 7.84 1.35 9.36
CA GLU A 24 7.11 2.61 9.39
C GLU A 24 5.79 2.43 8.66
N VAL A 25 4.72 3.01 9.20
CA VAL A 25 3.42 3.05 8.54
C VAL A 25 3.37 4.34 7.74
N LEU A 26 3.23 4.21 6.43
CA LEU A 26 3.09 5.37 5.57
C LEU A 26 1.69 5.98 5.77
N THR A 27 1.64 7.22 6.25
CA THR A 27 0.38 7.96 6.49
C THR A 27 0.11 9.03 5.43
N ASN A 28 0.98 9.15 4.43
CA ASN A 28 0.92 10.17 3.38
C ASN A 28 0.99 9.50 1.99
N PRO A 29 0.53 10.18 0.93
CA PRO A 29 0.66 9.71 -0.46
C PRO A 29 2.08 9.32 -0.82
N PHE A 30 2.25 8.46 -1.84
CA PHE A 30 3.58 7.99 -2.24
C PHE A 30 4.51 9.14 -2.64
N THR A 31 3.96 10.23 -3.16
CA THR A 31 4.71 11.43 -3.55
C THR A 31 5.40 12.15 -2.38
N CYS A 32 5.03 11.86 -1.13
CA CYS A 32 5.55 12.55 0.06
C CYS A 32 6.76 11.87 0.73
N PHE A 33 7.06 10.61 0.43
CA PHE A 33 8.21 9.90 1.05
C PHE A 33 9.38 9.74 0.08
N ASP A 34 10.60 9.81 0.62
CA ASP A 34 11.83 9.53 -0.13
C ASP A 34 12.16 8.04 -0.08
N ALA A 35 12.03 7.36 -1.23
CA ALA A 35 12.27 5.92 -1.32
C ALA A 35 13.71 5.51 -0.98
N ARG A 36 14.69 6.41 -1.07
CA ARG A 36 16.09 6.12 -0.72
C ARG A 36 16.29 5.83 0.77
N ASN A 37 15.32 6.20 1.61
CA ASN A 37 15.36 5.92 3.04
C ASN A 37 14.83 4.52 3.38
N TYR A 38 14.27 3.78 2.41
CA TYR A 38 13.60 2.50 2.64
C TYR A 38 14.14 1.41 1.72
N GLY A 39 14.29 0.19 2.24
CA GLY A 39 14.67 -0.96 1.41
C GLY A 39 13.49 -1.63 0.71
N THR A 40 12.29 -1.55 1.28
CA THR A 40 11.10 -2.24 0.76
C THR A 40 9.82 -1.48 1.12
N LEU A 41 8.91 -1.36 0.16
CA LEU A 41 7.53 -0.95 0.36
C LEU A 41 6.63 -2.20 0.37
N LEU A 42 5.83 -2.34 1.43
CA LEU A 42 4.82 -3.38 1.56
C LEU A 42 3.45 -2.77 1.24
N LEU A 43 2.83 -3.19 0.14
CA LEU A 43 1.44 -2.84 -0.18
C LEU A 43 0.55 -3.99 0.28
N VAL A 44 -0.20 -3.78 1.35
CA VAL A 44 -1.05 -4.80 1.96
C VAL A 44 -2.49 -4.34 1.86
N ASP A 45 -3.26 -5.05 1.05
CA ASP A 45 -4.70 -4.85 0.84
C ASP A 45 -5.13 -3.37 0.71
N PRO A 46 -4.64 -2.65 -0.32
CA PRO A 46 -5.03 -1.26 -0.52
C PRO A 46 -6.52 -1.16 -0.90
N GLU A 47 -7.28 -0.43 -0.09
CA GLU A 47 -8.73 -0.21 -0.26
C GLU A 47 -9.06 1.01 -1.15
N GLU A 48 -8.04 1.77 -1.56
CA GLU A 48 -8.19 2.99 -2.36
C GLU A 48 -7.41 2.89 -3.67
N GLU A 49 -7.95 3.49 -4.74
CA GLU A 49 -7.26 3.60 -6.03
C GLU A 49 -6.07 4.57 -5.93
N PHE A 50 -4.93 4.20 -6.51
CA PHE A 50 -3.74 5.07 -6.56
C PHE A 50 -3.87 6.13 -7.65
N LEU A 51 -3.47 7.37 -7.33
CA LEU A 51 -3.45 8.44 -8.33
C LEU A 51 -2.35 8.21 -9.38
N PRO A 52 -2.53 8.68 -10.63
CA PRO A 52 -1.52 8.51 -11.69
C PRO A 52 -0.12 8.97 -11.29
N GLN A 53 -0.01 10.06 -10.52
CA GLN A 53 1.25 10.60 -10.04
C GLN A 53 1.93 9.68 -9.02
N GLU A 54 1.16 8.97 -8.21
CA GLU A 54 1.69 7.99 -7.25
C GLU A 54 2.20 6.74 -7.96
N ILE A 55 1.49 6.30 -9.00
CA ILE A 55 1.91 5.18 -9.86
C ILE A 55 3.23 5.53 -10.56
N GLU A 56 3.33 6.71 -11.17
CA GLU A 56 4.55 7.18 -11.84
C GLU A 56 5.73 7.27 -10.85
N LYS A 57 5.49 7.86 -9.68
CA LYS A 57 6.51 7.97 -8.62
C LYS A 57 6.98 6.59 -8.16
N LEU A 58 6.06 5.66 -7.87
CA LEU A 58 6.40 4.31 -7.45
C LEU A 58 7.17 3.54 -8.55
N PHE A 59 6.80 3.73 -9.82
CA PHE A 59 7.53 3.15 -10.94
C PHE A 59 9.00 3.61 -10.97
N ILE A 60 9.26 4.90 -10.76
CA ILE A 60 10.62 5.46 -10.69
C ILE A 60 11.36 4.92 -9.47
N ASP A 61 10.72 4.90 -8.30
CA ASP A 61 11.32 4.39 -7.07
C ASP A 61 11.81 2.95 -7.21
N VAL A 62 10.99 2.10 -7.83
CA VAL A 62 11.33 0.68 -8.03
C VAL A 62 12.38 0.50 -9.12
N THR A 63 12.19 1.10 -10.28
CA THR A 63 13.05 0.84 -11.46
C THR A 63 14.38 1.56 -11.43
N THR A 64 14.44 2.72 -10.76
CA THR A 64 15.59 3.62 -10.80
C THR A 64 16.26 3.79 -9.44
N LEU A 65 15.49 3.83 -8.35
CA LEU A 65 16.04 4.04 -6.99
C LEU A 65 16.28 2.73 -6.22
N GLY A 66 15.83 1.60 -6.75
CA GLY A 66 16.08 0.28 -6.16
C GLY A 66 15.15 -0.09 -5.00
N LEU A 67 14.02 0.60 -4.85
CA LEU A 67 13.00 0.23 -3.86
C LEU A 67 12.43 -1.16 -4.20
N SER A 68 12.49 -2.10 -3.25
CA SER A 68 11.77 -3.37 -3.42
C SER A 68 10.28 -3.17 -3.17
N LEU A 69 9.43 -3.81 -3.98
CA LEU A 69 7.97 -3.75 -3.83
C LEU A 69 7.41 -5.15 -3.57
N LEU A 70 6.64 -5.29 -2.51
CA LEU A 70 5.91 -6.53 -2.21
C LEU A 70 4.42 -6.21 -2.05
N THR A 71 3.60 -6.82 -2.89
CA THR A 71 2.16 -6.58 -2.93
C THR A 71 1.39 -7.82 -2.45
N PHE A 72 0.54 -7.63 -1.46
CA PHE A 72 -0.41 -8.62 -0.96
C PHE A 72 -1.81 -8.11 -1.29
N ALA A 73 -2.44 -8.70 -2.31
CA ALA A 73 -3.81 -8.40 -2.68
C ALA A 73 -4.74 -9.46 -2.12
N ASP A 74 -5.85 -9.06 -1.50
CA ASP A 74 -6.98 -9.95 -1.26
C ASP A 74 -7.81 -10.14 -2.54
N TRP A 75 -8.91 -10.90 -2.50
CA TRP A 75 -9.75 -11.30 -3.66
C TRP A 75 -10.23 -10.11 -4.53
N TYR A 76 -9.37 -9.70 -5.46
CA TYR A 76 -9.66 -8.70 -6.48
C TYR A 76 -10.48 -9.33 -7.61
N ASN A 77 -11.81 -9.26 -7.49
CA ASN A 77 -12.72 -9.64 -8.57
C ASN A 77 -13.25 -8.39 -9.29
N THR A 78 -12.68 -8.11 -10.45
CA THR A 78 -13.06 -6.96 -11.29
C THR A 78 -14.54 -6.93 -11.64
N SER A 79 -15.19 -8.08 -11.80
CA SER A 79 -16.62 -8.17 -12.09
C SER A 79 -17.47 -7.70 -10.90
N VAL A 80 -17.04 -8.00 -9.67
CA VAL A 80 -17.75 -7.57 -8.45
C VAL A 80 -17.57 -6.08 -8.20
N ILE A 81 -16.36 -5.54 -8.39
CA ILE A 81 -16.07 -4.10 -8.24
C ILE A 81 -16.83 -3.28 -9.30
N ASN A 82 -16.86 -3.74 -10.55
CA ASN A 82 -17.65 -3.09 -11.60
C ASN A 82 -19.16 -3.14 -11.31
N ALA A 83 -19.64 -4.21 -10.66
CA ALA A 83 -21.03 -4.32 -10.24
C ALA A 83 -21.36 -3.46 -9.00
N LEU A 84 -20.38 -3.13 -8.16
CA LEU A 84 -20.52 -2.27 -6.98
C LEU A 84 -20.29 -0.77 -7.29
N ARG A 85 -19.82 -0.41 -8.49
CA ARG A 85 -19.54 0.97 -8.93
C ARG A 85 -20.78 1.88 -9.06
N PHE A 86 -21.90 1.53 -8.44
CA PHE A 86 -23.14 2.31 -8.49
C PHE A 86 -23.34 3.14 -7.20
N PHE A 87 -23.55 4.44 -7.42
CA PHE A 87 -24.12 5.47 -6.52
C PHE A 87 -23.19 6.24 -5.57
N ASP A 88 -22.26 7.02 -6.12
CA ASP A 88 -21.99 8.37 -5.58
C ASP A 88 -22.13 9.42 -6.69
N THR A 89 -23.36 9.56 -7.18
CA THR A 89 -23.81 10.69 -8.00
C THR A 89 -25.01 11.35 -7.34
N ASN A 90 -24.97 11.52 -6.02
CA ASN A 90 -25.87 12.46 -5.37
C ASN A 90 -25.13 13.80 -5.26
N THR A 91 -25.54 14.70 -6.16
CA THR A 91 -25.34 16.15 -6.09
C THR A 91 -26.01 16.72 -4.85
#